data_AF-A0A497CWD3-F1
#
_entry.id   AF-A0A497CWD3-F1
#
_cell.length_a   1.000
_cell.length_b   1.000
_cell.length_c   1.000
_cell.angle_alpha   90.00
_cell.angle_beta   90.00
_cell.angle_gamma   90.00
#
_symmetry.space_group_name_H-M   'P 1'
#
loop_
_entity.id
_entity.type
_entity.pdbx_description
1 polymer ?
#
loop_
_entity_poly.entity_id
_entity_poly.type
_entity_poly.pdbx_seq_one_letter_code
_entity_poly.pdbx_strand_id
1 'polypeptide(L)' 'IPSNWDFYAGARAGFNFGSDPFPEIGIQVGGRWYWDEKWGLNVEIAGGTGFGTTFGVSMKL' A
#
# COMPACT_ATOMS: atom_id res chain seq x y z
N ILE A 1 11.67 15.48 16.70
CA ILE A 1 10.95 15.66 15.43
C ILE A 1 10.34 14.31 15.10
N PRO A 2 9.01 14.12 15.07
CA PRO A 2 8.44 12.89 14.54
C PRO A 2 8.95 12.75 13.11
N SER A 3 9.46 11.57 12.75
CA SER A 3 9.77 11.29 11.35
C SER A 3 8.50 11.56 10.55
N ASN A 4 8.59 12.43 9.54
CA ASN A 4 7.51 12.63 8.59
C ASN A 4 7.28 11.41 7.69
N TRP A 5 7.99 10.31 7.95
CA TRP A 5 7.87 9.03 7.26
C TRP A 5 7.48 7.90 8.21
N ASP A 6 6.49 7.12 7.78
CA ASP A 6 6.18 5.80 8.30
C ASP A 6 6.54 4.75 7.24
N PHE A 7 7.30 3.72 7.61
CA PHE A 7 7.57 2.56 6.76
C PHE A 7 6.80 1.34 7.28
N TYR A 8 6.27 0.54 6.37
CA TYR A 8 5.47 -0.62 6.72
C TYR A 8 5.62 -1.75 5.70
N ALA A 9 5.36 -2.96 6.19
CA ALA A 9 5.26 -4.16 5.40
C ALA A 9 4.05 -4.96 5.89
N GLY A 10 3.43 -5.73 5.00
CA GLY A 10 2.24 -6.51 5.35
C GLY A 10 1.93 -7.60 4.34
N ALA A 11 1.02 -8.49 4.72
CA ALA A 11 0.40 -9.42 3.80
C ALA A 11 -0.70 -8.70 3.01
N ARG A 12 -0.89 -9.09 1.75
CA ARG A 12 -1.92 -8.60 0.85
C ARG A 12 -2.81 -9.75 0.41
N ALA A 13 -4.12 -9.50 0.41
CA ALA A 13 -5.12 -10.37 -0.19
C ALA A 13 -6.08 -9.53 -1.05
N GLY A 14 -6.44 -10.03 -2.22
CA GLY A 14 -7.30 -9.36 -3.19
C GLY A 14 -7.95 -10.37 -4.13
N PHE A 15 -8.76 -9.86 -5.06
CA PHE A 15 -9.43 -10.70 -6.05
C PHE A 15 -9.45 -9.97 -7.39
N ASN A 16 -8.97 -10.65 -8.43
CA ASN A 16 -8.96 -10.16 -9.79
C ASN A 16 -10.28 -10.56 -10.48
N PHE A 17 -11.00 -9.60 -11.03
CA PHE A 17 -12.28 -9.82 -11.73
C PHE A 17 -12.14 -9.68 -13.26
N GLY A 18 -10.97 -9.99 -13.80
CA GLY A 18 -10.73 -10.04 -15.25
C GLY A 18 -11.47 -11.18 -15.95
N SER A 19 -11.04 -11.49 -17.18
CA SER A 19 -11.63 -12.58 -17.98
C SER A 19 -11.54 -13.95 -17.30
N ASP A 20 -10.48 -14.17 -16.53
CA ASP A 20 -10.30 -15.34 -15.67
C ASP A 20 -10.17 -14.85 -14.23
N PRO A 21 -11.25 -14.91 -13.42
CA PRO A 21 -11.18 -14.43 -12.05
C PRO A 21 -10.29 -15.31 -11.17
N PHE A 22 -9.41 -14.70 -10.37
CA PHE A 22 -8.52 -15.44 -9.47
C PHE A 22 -8.19 -14.64 -8.19
N PRO A 23 -7.96 -15.33 -7.06
CA PRO A 23 -7.51 -14.69 -5.83
C PRO A 23 -6.05 -14.22 -5.95
N GLU A 24 -5.81 -12.99 -5.52
CA GLU A 24 -4.48 -12.40 -5.41
C GLU A 24 -4.01 -12.48 -3.95
N ILE A 25 -2.90 -13.17 -3.70
CA ILE A 25 -2.26 -13.21 -2.39
C ILE A 25 -0.79 -12.82 -2.54
N GLY A 26 -0.26 -12.12 -1.54
CA GLY A 26 1.11 -11.65 -1.60
C GLY A 26 1.55 -10.89 -0.37
N ILE A 27 2.65 -10.18 -0.54
CA ILE A 27 3.21 -9.26 0.43
C ILE A 27 3.33 -7.88 -0.18
N GLN A 28 3.32 -6.86 0.66
CA GLN A 28 3.55 -5.48 0.28
C GLN A 28 4.55 -4.82 1.22
N VAL A 29 5.32 -3.91 0.66
CA VAL A 29 6.16 -2.97 1.41
C VAL A 29 5.85 -1.57 0.92
N GLY A 30 5.85 -0.61 1.83
CA GLY A 30 5.45 0.75 1.52
C GLY A 30 5.98 1.78 2.50
N GLY A 31 5.84 3.02 2.06
CA GLY A 31 6.14 4.19 2.87
C GLY A 31 4.99 5.17 2.79
N ARG A 32 4.77 5.90 3.87
CA ARG A 32 3.85 7.04 3.93
C ARG A 32 4.61 8.27 4.39
N TRP A 33 4.51 9.34 3.62
CA TRP A 33 5.07 10.64 3.94
C TRP A 33 3.96 11.62 4.33
N TYR A 34 4.06 12.24 5.50
CA TYR A 34 3.11 13.23 5.98
C TYR A 34 3.60 14.64 5.64
N TRP A 35 2.79 15.40 4.92
CA TRP A 35 3.07 16.81 4.65
C TRP A 35 2.48 17.73 5.73
N ASP A 36 1.53 17.23 6.52
CA ASP A 36 1.00 17.88 7.72
C ASP A 36 0.66 16.84 8.81
N GLU A 37 0.10 17.27 9.94
CA GLU A 37 -0.20 16.39 11.09
C GLU A 37 -1.31 15.36 10.81
N LYS A 38 -2.11 15.57 9.76
CA LYS A 38 -3.27 14.78 9.38
C LYS A 38 -3.08 14.03 8.09
N TRP A 39 -2.45 14.62 7.08
CA TRP A 39 -2.47 14.08 5.73
C TRP A 39 -1.09 13.61 5.27
N GLY A 40 -1.10 12.50 4.54
CA GLY A 40 0.11 11.94 3.94
C GLY A 40 -0.12 11.24 2.62
N LEU A 41 0.95 11.11 1.85
CA LEU A 41 1.01 10.34 0.61
C LEU A 41 1.57 8.95 0.92
N ASN A 42 0.94 7.91 0.41
CA ASN A 42 1.45 6.53 0.52
C ASN A 42 1.87 6.00 -0.85
N VAL A 43 2.98 5.25 -0.86
CA VAL A 43 3.45 4.48 -2.01
C VAL A 43 3.80 3.08 -1.55
N GLU A 44 3.32 2.09 -2.30
CA GLU A 44 3.50 0.67 -1.99
C GLU A 44 3.90 -0.10 -3.23
N ILE A 45 4.76 -1.11 -3.04
CA ILE A 45 5.07 -2.13 -4.03
C ILE A 45 4.63 -3.47 -3.43
N ALA A 46 3.90 -4.25 -4.22
CA ALA A 46 3.36 -5.52 -3.81
C ALA A 46 3.72 -6.62 -4.82
N GLY A 47 3.98 -7.82 -4.32
CA GLY A 47 4.30 -9.00 -5.11
C GLY A 47 3.70 -10.27 -4.50
N GLY A 48 3.50 -11.29 -5.33
CA GLY A 48 2.85 -12.56 -4.96
C GLY A 48 2.31 -13.25 -6.20
N THR A 49 1.05 -13.69 -6.17
CA THR A 49 0.34 -14.18 -7.37
C THR A 49 0.04 -13.06 -8.38
N GLY A 50 0.26 -11.80 -8.00
CA GLY A 50 0.30 -10.63 -8.87
C GLY A 50 1.38 -9.64 -8.44
N PHE A 51 1.75 -8.71 -9.30
CA PHE A 51 2.66 -7.60 -9.01
C PHE A 51 1.95 -6.27 -9.23
N GLY A 52 2.15 -5.31 -8.33
CA GLY A 52 1.53 -4.00 -8.48
C GLY A 52 2.20 -2.90 -7.65
N THR A 53 1.97 -1.67 -8.07
CA THR A 53 2.36 -0.47 -7.36
C THR A 53 1.10 0.33 -7.03
N THR A 54 0.99 0.78 -5.79
CA THR A 54 -0.13 1.60 -5.33
C THR A 54 0.40 2.96 -4.91
N PHE A 55 -0.29 4.03 -5.29
CA PHE A 55 -0.11 5.36 -4.72
C PHE A 55 -1.44 5.83 -4.14
N GLY A 56 -1.40 6.62 -3.07
CA GLY A 56 -2.63 7.06 -2.42
C GLY A 56 -2.43 8.23 -1.47
N VAL A 57 -3.56 8.70 -0.93
CA VAL A 57 -3.63 9.71 0.13
C VAL A 57 -4.19 9.03 1.37
N SER A 58 -3.55 9.27 2.51
CA SER A 58 -3.96 8.78 3.82
C SER A 58 -4.27 9.96 4.75
N MET A 59 -5.29 9.79 5.59
CA MET A 59 -5.62 10.73 6.66
C MET A 59 -5.47 10.04 8.01
N LYS A 60 -4.73 10.67 8.91
CA LYS A 60 -4.57 10.29 10.31
C LYS A 60 -5.79 10.77 11.09
N LEU A 61 -6.35 9.87 11.90
CA LEU A 61 -7.46 10.14 12.82
C LEU A 61 -6.97 10.88 14.07
#